data_AF-T1AGV5-F1
#
_entry.id   AF-T1AGV5-F1
#
_cell.length_a   1.000
_cell.length_b   1.000
_cell.length_c   1.000
_cell.angle_alpha   90.00
_cell.angle_beta   90.00
_cell.angle_gamma   90.00
#
_symmetry.space_group_name_H-M   'P 1'
#
loop_
_entity.id
_entity.type
_entity.pdbx_description
1 polymer ?
#
loop_
_entity_poly.entity_id
_entity_poly.type
_entity_poly.pdbx_seq_one_letter_code
_entity_poly.pdbx_strand_id
1 'polypeptide(L)'
;WMVPQDLHDLIAAMGGRAAARRRLNTFFSHLNAGQAPRTAWLGNEPSLGSPWVYLSAGAPWRAEQVVRSAIDSLYSDTPAGLRATMISAP
;
A
#
# COMPACT_ATOMS: atom_id res chain seq x y z
N TRP A 1 -3.66 3.21 6.24
CA TRP A 1 -4.97 2.56 6.39
C TRP A 1 -5.06 1.84 7.74
N MET A 2 -4.61 2.52 8.80
CA MET A 2 -4.28 1.93 10.11
C MET A 2 -5.50 1.87 11.04
N VAL A 3 -6.59 1.32 10.52
CA VAL A 3 -7.76 0.90 11.32
C VAL A 3 -8.11 -0.53 10.88
N PRO A 4 -7.15 -1.48 10.91
CA PRO A 4 -7.38 -2.83 10.40
C PRO A 4 -8.51 -3.57 11.13
N GLN A 5 -8.78 -3.22 12.38
CA GLN A 5 -9.86 -3.77 13.19
C GLN A 5 -11.27 -3.39 12.68
N ASP A 6 -11.39 -2.30 11.91
CA ASP A 6 -12.68 -1.83 11.40
C ASP A 6 -12.52 -1.08 10.06
N LEU A 7 -12.18 -1.84 9.02
CA LEU A 7 -12.11 -1.30 7.67
C LEU A 7 -13.48 -0.97 7.09
N HIS A 8 -14.56 -1.56 7.62
CA HIS A 8 -15.92 -1.29 7.16
C HIS A 8 -16.30 0.16 7.48
N ASP A 9 -16.23 0.56 8.74
CA ASP A 9 -16.63 1.90 9.17
C ASP A 9 -15.63 2.95 8.70
N LEU A 10 -14.34 2.60 8.61
CA LEU A 10 -13.35 3.46 7.95
C LEU A 10 -13.76 3.78 6.50
N ILE A 11 -14.16 2.78 5.72
CA ILE A 11 -14.59 2.97 4.32
C ILE A 11 -15.88 3.77 4.26
N ALA A 12 -16.83 3.52 5.16
CA ALA A 12 -18.08 4.30 5.24
C ALA A 12 -17.79 5.78 5.51
N ALA A 13 -16.95 6.08 6.51
CA ALA A 13 -16.54 7.43 6.87
C ALA A 13 -15.78 8.17 5.75
N MET A 14 -15.10 7.44 4.86
CA MET A 14 -14.45 8.00 3.67
C MET A 14 -15.42 8.34 2.53
N GLY A 15 -16.71 8.08 2.66
CA GLY A 15 -17.71 8.25 1.60
C GLY A 15 -17.94 6.98 0.77
N GLY A 16 -17.72 5.82 1.38
CA GLY A 16 -18.00 4.51 0.81
C GLY A 16 -16.93 3.97 -0.15
N ARG A 17 -17.20 2.79 -0.70
CA ARG A 17 -16.24 1.99 -1.50
C ARG A 17 -15.65 2.76 -2.68
N ALA A 18 -16.43 3.58 -3.39
CA ALA A 18 -15.93 4.34 -4.54
C ALA A 18 -14.88 5.40 -4.14
N ALA A 19 -15.13 6.13 -3.05
CA ALA A 19 -14.20 7.13 -2.53
C ALA A 19 -12.93 6.47 -1.96
N ALA A 20 -13.10 5.40 -1.19
CA ALA A 20 -11.99 4.61 -0.67
C ALA A 20 -11.09 4.06 -1.79
N ARG A 21 -11.68 3.49 -2.85
CA ARG A 21 -10.92 3.01 -4.03
C ARG A 21 -10.14 4.11 -4.73
N ARG A 22 -10.73 5.30 -4.92
CA ARG A 22 -10.00 6.45 -5.49
C ARG A 22 -8.79 6.82 -4.63
N ARG A 23 -8.98 6.89 -3.31
CA ARG A 23 -7.88 7.17 -2.37
C ARG A 23 -6.80 6.09 -2.40
N LEU A 24 -7.18 4.81 -2.44
CA LEU A 24 -6.23 3.69 -2.60
C LEU A 24 -5.46 3.78 -3.91
N ASN A 25 -6.14 4.11 -5.02
CA ASN A 25 -5.50 4.24 -6.33
C ASN A 25 -4.45 5.37 -6.32
N THR A 26 -4.74 6.50 -5.68
CA THR A 26 -3.74 7.57 -5.48
C THR A 26 -2.61 7.09 -4.58
N PHE A 27 -2.93 6.41 -3.47
CA PHE A 27 -1.93 5.89 -2.52
C PHE A 27 -0.94 4.93 -3.19
N PHE A 28 -1.40 4.06 -4.10
CA PHE A 28 -0.57 3.11 -4.83
C PHE A 28 -0.15 3.57 -6.24
N SER A 29 -0.27 4.86 -6.56
CA SER A 29 0.19 5.41 -7.84
C SER A 29 1.71 5.34 -8.02
N HIS A 30 2.44 5.39 -6.89
CA HIS A 30 3.88 5.18 -6.82
C HIS A 30 4.17 4.25 -5.64
N LEU A 31 4.91 3.17 -5.92
CA LEU A 31 5.36 2.25 -4.88
C LEU A 31 6.69 2.72 -4.30
N ASN A 32 6.82 2.61 -2.98
CA ASN A 32 8.06 2.83 -2.24
C ASN A 32 8.63 4.25 -2.34
N ALA A 33 7.76 5.26 -2.33
CA ALA A 33 8.15 6.67 -2.46
C ALA A 33 8.79 7.29 -1.19
N GLY A 34 9.26 6.45 -0.24
CA GLY A 34 9.81 6.90 1.04
C GLY A 34 8.83 7.70 1.88
N GLN A 35 9.29 8.79 2.51
CA GLN A 35 8.46 9.66 3.35
C GLN A 35 7.53 10.59 2.56
N ALA A 36 7.44 10.43 1.24
CA ALA A 36 6.58 11.25 0.41
C ALA A 36 5.12 11.20 0.93
N PRO A 37 4.50 12.36 1.19
CA PRO A 37 3.15 12.39 1.72
C PRO A 37 2.18 11.80 0.70
N ARG A 38 1.25 10.97 1.19
CA ARG A 38 0.09 10.42 0.46
C ARG A 38 0.36 9.27 -0.52
N THR A 39 1.59 8.76 -0.61
CA THR A 39 1.94 7.57 -1.42
C THR A 39 2.42 6.41 -0.55
N ALA A 40 2.38 5.19 -1.09
CA ALA A 40 2.73 3.98 -0.36
C ALA A 40 4.25 3.86 -0.14
N TRP A 41 4.63 3.50 1.09
CA TRP A 41 6.00 3.13 1.44
C TRP A 41 6.03 1.68 1.92
N LEU A 42 6.02 0.74 0.97
CA LEU A 42 5.97 -0.71 1.27
C LEU A 42 7.27 -1.23 1.88
N GLY A 43 8.36 -0.46 1.85
CA GLY A 43 9.55 -0.70 2.65
C GLY A 43 9.40 -0.42 4.16
N ASN A 44 8.23 0.01 4.63
CA ASN A 44 7.95 0.34 6.03
C ASN A 44 6.60 -0.27 6.47
N GLU A 45 6.54 -0.78 7.70
CA GLU A 45 5.47 -1.61 8.24
C GLU A 45 4.06 -1.00 8.12
N PRO A 46 3.84 0.31 8.35
CA PRO A 46 2.49 0.90 8.30
C PRO A 46 1.80 0.79 6.93
N SER A 47 2.57 0.64 5.84
CA SER A 47 2.01 0.48 4.50
C SER A 47 1.83 -0.98 4.08
N LEU A 48 2.54 -1.93 4.71
CA LEU A 48 2.60 -3.33 4.26
C LEU A 48 1.22 -3.99 4.15
N GLY A 49 0.34 -3.74 5.12
CA GLY A 49 -1.03 -4.30 5.11
C GLY A 49 -2.01 -3.56 4.19
N SER A 50 -1.65 -2.38 3.68
CA SER A 50 -2.59 -1.51 2.95
C SER A 50 -3.10 -2.07 1.62
N PRO A 51 -2.37 -2.91 0.85
CA PRO A 51 -2.92 -3.50 -0.38
C PRO A 51 -4.20 -4.30 -0.13
N TRP A 52 -4.31 -4.97 1.01
CA TRP A 52 -5.46 -5.82 1.34
C TRP A 52 -6.73 -5.04 1.67
N VAL A 53 -6.64 -3.73 1.90
CA VAL A 53 -7.83 -2.88 2.10
C VAL A 53 -8.73 -2.85 0.86
N TYR A 54 -8.16 -3.10 -0.33
CA TYR A 54 -8.94 -3.27 -1.55
C TYR A 54 -9.98 -4.41 -1.45
N LEU A 55 -9.74 -5.43 -0.61
CA LEU A 55 -10.72 -6.50 -0.35
C LEU A 55 -11.99 -5.91 0.27
N SER A 56 -11.85 -5.14 1.36
CA SER A 56 -12.97 -4.45 2.02
C SER A 56 -13.61 -3.38 1.13
N ALA A 57 -12.84 -2.77 0.23
CA ALA A 57 -13.31 -1.80 -0.74
C ALA A 57 -14.00 -2.43 -1.98
N GLY A 58 -14.12 -3.77 -2.04
CA GLY A 58 -14.78 -4.49 -3.13
C GLY A 58 -14.01 -4.45 -4.45
N ALA A 59 -12.67 -4.43 -4.39
CA ALA A 59 -11.80 -4.45 -5.56
C ALA A 59 -10.61 -5.43 -5.41
N PRO A 60 -10.86 -6.74 -5.20
CA PRO A 60 -9.81 -7.73 -4.96
C PRO A 60 -8.75 -7.78 -6.07
N TRP A 61 -9.12 -7.55 -7.33
CA TRP A 61 -8.20 -7.50 -8.47
C TRP A 61 -7.12 -6.41 -8.33
N ARG A 62 -7.42 -5.31 -7.63
CA ARG A 62 -6.44 -4.25 -7.36
C ARG A 62 -5.47 -4.64 -6.26
N ALA A 63 -5.90 -5.43 -5.27
CA ALA A 63 -4.99 -5.97 -4.27
C ALA A 63 -3.95 -6.86 -4.95
N GLU A 64 -4.39 -7.79 -5.80
CA GLU A 64 -3.52 -8.68 -6.57
C GLU A 64 -2.53 -7.90 -7.44
N GLN A 65 -3.03 -6.91 -8.20
CA GLN A 65 -2.19 -6.10 -9.07
C GLN A 65 -1.09 -5.35 -8.30
N VAL A 66 -1.44 -4.74 -7.15
CA VAL A 66 -0.47 -4.02 -6.32
C VAL A 66 0.54 -4.97 -5.69
N VAL A 67 0.09 -6.11 -5.16
CA VAL A 67 0.97 -7.12 -4.56
C VAL A 67 1.94 -7.68 -5.61
N ARG A 68 1.45 -8.04 -6.80
CA ARG A 68 2.30 -8.49 -7.90
C ARG A 68 3.33 -7.43 -8.29
N SER A 69 2.89 -6.19 -8.48
CA SER A 69 3.79 -5.07 -8.80
C SER A 69 4.85 -4.87 -7.72
N ALA A 70 4.50 -5.02 -6.44
CA ALA A 70 5.46 -4.92 -5.33
C ALA A 70 6.48 -6.06 -5.37
N ILE A 71 6.04 -7.31 -5.53
CA ILE A 71 6.91 -8.49 -5.67
C ILE A 71 7.91 -8.29 -6.81
N ASP A 72 7.41 -7.87 -7.98
CA ASP A 72 8.22 -7.80 -9.19
C ASP A 72 9.21 -6.60 -9.21
N SER A 73 9.00 -5.58 -8.36
CA SER A 73 9.78 -4.32 -8.41
C SER A 73 10.55 -3.97 -7.14
N LEU A 74 10.14 -4.49 -5.98
CA LEU A 74 10.72 -4.14 -4.68
C LEU A 74 11.58 -5.25 -4.07
N TYR A 75 11.47 -6.47 -4.60
CA TYR A 75 12.15 -7.65 -4.08
C TYR A 75 13.04 -8.29 -5.15
N SER A 76 14.23 -8.75 -4.76
CA SER A 76 15.09 -9.60 -5.58
C SER A 76 15.87 -10.61 -4.73
N ASP A 77 16.52 -11.57 -5.38
CA ASP A 77 17.34 -12.62 -4.78
C ASP A 77 18.80 -12.20 -4.56
N THR A 78 19.09 -10.90 -4.67
CA THR A 78 20.43 -10.34 -4.44
C THR A 78 20.63 -9.95 -2.96
N PRO A 79 21.87 -9.74 -2.49
CA PRO A 79 22.11 -9.21 -1.15
C PRO A 79 21.43 -7.85 -0.87
N ALA A 80 21.14 -7.06 -1.90
CA ALA A 80 20.37 -5.81 -1.82
C ALA A 80 18.87 -6.01 -2.16
N GLY A 81 18.37 -7.24 -2.00
CA GLY A 81 17.07 -7.69 -2.47
C GLY A 81 15.87 -7.14 -1.73
N LEU A 82 16.06 -6.43 -0.62
CA LEU A 82 15.00 -5.71 0.07
C LEU A 82 15.16 -4.21 -0.17
N ARG A 83 14.26 -3.62 -0.95
CA ARG A 83 14.11 -2.17 -1.06
C ARG A 83 13.28 -1.60 0.08
N ALA A 84 13.49 -2.06 1.30
CA ALA A 84 13.18 -1.24 2.47
C ALA A 84 14.26 -0.17 2.51
N THR A 85 13.89 1.10 2.65
CA THR A 85 14.87 2.18 2.75
C THR A 85 15.87 1.81 3.86
N MET A 86 17.08 1.35 3.52
CA MET A 86 18.20 1.55 4.41
C MET A 86 18.26 3.06 4.55
N ILE A 87 18.11 3.55 5.78
CA ILE A 87 18.59 4.87 6.13
C ILE A 87 20.03 4.91 5.61
N SER A 88 20.24 5.60 4.48
CA SER A 88 21.57 6.09 4.14
C SER A 88 21.79 7.21 5.16
N ALA A 89 22.20 6.82 6.37
CA ALA A 89 22.85 7.76 7.25
C ALA A 89 24.19 8.08 6.58
N PRO A 90 24.58 9.36 6.46
CA PRO A 90 25.86 9.75 5.89
C PRO A 90 27.04 9.12 6.65
#